data_AF-A0A242KBY3-F1
#
_entry.id   AF-A0A242KBY3-F1
#
_cell.length_a   1.000
_cell.length_b   1.000
_cell.length_c   1.000
_cell.angle_alpha   90.00
_cell.angle_beta   90.00
_cell.angle_gamma   90.00
#
_symmetry.space_group_name_H-M   'P 1'
#
loop_
_entity.id
_entity.type
_entity.pdbx_description
1 polymer ?
#
loop_
_entity_poly.entity_id
_entity_poly.type
_entity_poly.pdbx_seq_one_letter_code
_entity_poly.pdbx_strand_id
1 'polypeptide(L)'
;MIPVPIDGSSMEKNLSQGDMVLMEKYTSINRFDVIVFQLPDGEIYVKRVIGLPGDSVRFEEDQLYINGEEMAEPFLKNNKLKQYDNKPYTTNFELSDLINQEKLDEDHYFVLGDNRRMSKDSRSFGAVESKYIIGKARFVYYPLKHIKFIN
;
A
#
# COMPACT_ATOMS: atom_id res chain seq x y z
N MET A 1 -18.60 -8.03 7.49
CA MET A 1 -17.20 -7.91 7.91
C MET A 1 -16.56 -9.29 7.82
N ILE A 2 -15.44 -9.42 7.12
CA ILE A 2 -14.77 -10.71 6.89
C ILE A 2 -13.38 -10.61 7.52
N PRO A 3 -12.96 -11.56 8.38
CA PRO A 3 -11.63 -11.56 8.97
C PRO A 3 -10.59 -12.00 7.93
N VAL A 4 -9.48 -11.27 7.84
CA VAL A 4 -8.35 -11.62 6.96
C VAL A 4 -7.08 -11.70 7.80
N PRO A 5 -6.35 -12.84 7.81
CA PRO A 5 -5.07 -12.93 8.46
C PRO A 5 -4.01 -12.17 7.66
N ILE A 6 -3.16 -11.42 8.35
CA ILE A 6 -1.95 -10.82 7.76
C ILE A 6 -0.86 -11.88 7.74
N ASP A 7 -0.44 -12.22 6.53
CA ASP A 7 0.69 -13.10 6.28
C ASP A 7 1.85 -12.35 5.61
N GLY A 8 3.07 -12.66 6.02
CA GLY A 8 4.29 -11.99 5.60
C GLY A 8 4.55 -10.60 6.20
N SER A 9 5.65 -9.98 5.76
CA SER A 9 6.24 -8.79 6.38
C SER A 9 6.04 -7.49 5.59
N SER A 10 5.31 -7.52 4.47
CA SER A 10 5.21 -6.41 3.52
C SER A 10 4.57 -5.13 4.09
N MET A 11 3.75 -5.26 5.14
CA MET A 11 3.09 -4.16 5.84
C MET A 11 3.65 -3.95 7.25
N GLU A 12 4.80 -4.55 7.58
CA GLU A 12 5.37 -4.54 8.93
C GLU A 12 5.49 -3.13 9.53
N LYS A 13 5.40 -3.09 10.86
CA LYS A 13 5.24 -1.92 11.74
C LYS A 13 3.83 -1.34 11.77
N ASN A 14 3.10 -1.37 10.65
CA ASN A 14 1.69 -0.98 10.61
C ASN A 14 0.75 -2.17 10.69
N LEU A 15 1.08 -3.29 10.05
CA LEU A 15 0.40 -4.57 10.19
C LEU A 15 1.45 -5.68 10.37
N SER A 16 1.31 -6.43 11.45
CA SER A 16 2.24 -7.49 11.82
C SER A 16 1.71 -8.84 11.36
N GLN A 17 2.63 -9.76 11.05
CA GLN A 17 2.26 -11.15 10.78
C GLN A 17 1.43 -11.72 11.95
N GLY A 18 0.32 -12.38 11.61
CA GLY A 18 -0.64 -12.91 12.58
C GLY A 18 -1.70 -11.91 13.05
N ASP A 19 -1.63 -10.64 12.65
CA ASP A 19 -2.75 -9.71 12.83
C ASP A 19 -3.98 -10.22 12.08
N MET A 20 -5.13 -10.15 12.71
CA MET A 20 -6.42 -10.36 12.07
C MET A 20 -7.07 -9.02 11.82
N VAL A 21 -7.25 -8.69 10.54
CA VAL A 21 -7.89 -7.44 10.13
C VAL A 21 -9.35 -7.65 9.79
N LEU A 22 -10.13 -6.65 10.14
CA LEU A 22 -11.51 -6.51 9.76
C LEU A 22 -11.58 -5.53 8.58
N MET A 23 -12.27 -5.96 7.53
CA MET A 23 -12.46 -5.17 6.32
C MET A 23 -13.91 -4.80 6.04
N GLU A 24 -14.07 -3.64 5.40
CA GLU A 24 -15.30 -3.09 4.85
C GLU A 24 -15.36 -3.35 3.34
N LYS A 25 -16.54 -3.74 2.85
CA LYS A 25 -16.82 -3.91 1.42
C LYS A 25 -17.68 -2.74 0.94
N TYR A 26 -17.56 -2.38 -0.34
CA TYR A 26 -18.38 -1.35 -1.00
C TYR A 26 -18.22 0.07 -0.43
N THR A 27 -17.03 0.40 0.07
CA THR A 27 -16.66 1.75 0.48
C THR A 27 -15.77 2.39 -0.58
N SER A 28 -15.84 3.71 -0.72
CA SER A 28 -14.83 4.42 -1.51
C SER A 28 -13.43 4.16 -0.97
N ILE A 29 -12.49 4.01 -1.90
CA ILE A 29 -11.07 3.83 -1.64
C ILE A 29 -10.42 5.20 -1.81
N ASN A 30 -9.82 5.68 -0.73
CA ASN A 30 -9.09 6.93 -0.72
C ASN A 30 -7.59 6.66 -0.69
N ARG A 31 -6.82 7.68 -1.03
CA ARG A 31 -5.37 7.63 -0.91
C ARG A 31 -4.99 7.28 0.53
N PHE A 32 -4.00 6.42 0.68
CA PHE A 32 -3.51 5.83 1.92
C PHE A 32 -4.44 4.85 2.62
N ASP A 33 -5.62 4.53 2.08
CA ASP A 33 -6.37 3.38 2.58
C ASP A 33 -5.55 2.10 2.40
N VAL A 34 -5.66 1.17 3.36
CA VAL A 34 -5.10 -0.18 3.22
C VAL A 34 -6.17 -1.08 2.64
N ILE A 35 -5.87 -1.72 1.51
CA ILE A 35 -6.82 -2.57 0.80
C ILE A 35 -6.34 -4.02 0.79
N VAL A 36 -7.33 -4.92 0.73
CA VAL A 36 -7.16 -6.35 0.48
C VAL A 36 -7.62 -6.62 -0.94
N PHE A 37 -6.78 -7.25 -1.75
CA PHE A 37 -7.09 -7.59 -3.14
C PHE A 37 -6.52 -8.96 -3.49
N GLN A 38 -7.07 -9.59 -4.53
CA GLN A 38 -6.61 -10.89 -5.01
C GLN A 38 -6.30 -10.80 -6.50
N LEU A 39 -5.07 -11.11 -6.87
CA LEU A 39 -4.63 -11.12 -8.26
C LEU A 39 -5.09 -12.41 -8.98
N PRO A 40 -5.05 -12.48 -10.33
CA PRO A 40 -5.51 -13.64 -11.10
C PRO A 40 -4.81 -14.97 -10.77
N ASP A 41 -3.61 -14.92 -10.21
CA ASP A 41 -2.87 -16.10 -9.72
C ASP A 41 -3.48 -16.70 -8.43
N GLY A 42 -4.46 -16.02 -7.83
CA GLY A 42 -5.15 -16.43 -6.61
C GLY A 42 -4.46 -15.92 -5.33
N GLU A 43 -3.30 -15.25 -5.43
CA GLU A 43 -2.60 -14.71 -4.27
C GLU A 43 -3.33 -13.48 -3.72
N ILE A 44 -3.50 -13.44 -2.39
CA ILE A 44 -4.14 -12.34 -1.67
C ILE A 44 -3.06 -11.40 -1.14
N TYR A 45 -3.25 -10.11 -1.39
CA TYR A 45 -2.33 -9.07 -0.98
C TYR A 45 -3.03 -8.06 -0.08
N VAL A 46 -2.29 -7.58 0.91
CA VAL A 46 -2.64 -6.40 1.69
C VAL A 46 -1.60 -5.33 1.42
N LYS A 47 -2.02 -4.17 0.90
CA LYS A 47 -1.15 -3.05 0.54
C LYS A 47 -1.86 -1.73 0.78
N ARG A 48 -1.08 -0.65 0.87
CA ARG A 48 -1.58 0.71 0.98
C ARG A 48 -1.73 1.34 -0.39
N VAL A 49 -2.86 2.00 -0.62
CA VAL A 49 -3.10 2.79 -1.83
C VAL A 49 -2.24 4.05 -1.79
N ILE A 50 -1.42 4.23 -2.83
CA ILE A 50 -0.55 5.39 -3.01
C ILE A 50 -1.06 6.26 -4.16
N GLY A 51 -1.42 5.66 -5.30
CA GLY A 51 -2.03 6.32 -6.45
C GLY A 51 -3.49 5.90 -6.63
N LEU A 52 -4.35 6.87 -6.93
CA LEU A 52 -5.75 6.73 -7.30
C LEU A 52 -5.89 6.83 -8.84
N PRO A 53 -7.04 6.42 -9.40
CA PRO A 53 -7.33 6.64 -10.82
C PRO A 53 -7.01 8.06 -11.30
N GLY A 54 -6.31 8.17 -12.43
CA GLY A 54 -5.89 9.44 -13.04
C GLY A 54 -4.63 10.08 -12.44
N ASP A 55 -4.03 9.51 -11.39
CA ASP A 55 -2.81 10.06 -10.80
C ASP A 55 -1.55 9.69 -11.59
N SER A 56 -0.60 10.62 -11.64
CA SER A 56 0.82 10.28 -11.80
C SER A 56 1.47 10.07 -10.43
N VAL A 57 2.39 9.11 -10.34
CA VAL A 57 3.11 8.77 -9.10
C VAL A 57 4.61 8.81 -9.37
N ARG A 58 5.34 9.52 -8.51
CA ARG A 58 6.80 9.59 -8.60
C ARG A 58 7.42 9.57 -7.22
N PHE A 59 8.56 8.90 -7.10
CA PHE A 59 9.43 8.98 -5.94
C PHE A 59 10.79 9.52 -6.35
N GLU A 60 11.27 10.50 -5.60
CA GLU A 60 12.60 11.08 -5.75
C GLU A 60 13.16 11.34 -4.35
N GLU A 61 14.36 10.83 -4.06
CA GLU A 61 15.04 11.00 -2.76
C GLU A 61 14.16 10.62 -1.55
N ASP A 62 13.38 9.53 -1.68
CA ASP A 62 12.46 9.02 -0.65
C ASP A 62 11.26 9.95 -0.33
N GLN A 63 11.03 10.94 -1.20
CA GLN A 63 9.87 11.83 -1.19
C GLN A 63 8.85 11.38 -2.24
N LEU A 64 7.59 11.26 -1.83
CA LEU A 64 6.46 10.94 -2.70
C LEU A 64 5.96 12.21 -3.39
N TYR A 65 5.71 12.11 -4.69
CA TYR A 65 5.03 13.10 -5.50
C TYR A 65 3.80 12.48 -6.15
N ILE A 66 2.65 13.15 -6.02
CA ILE A 66 1.40 12.80 -6.69
C ILE A 66 1.00 13.97 -7.58
N ASN A 67 0.81 13.73 -8.88
CA ASN A 67 0.48 14.79 -9.84
C ASN A 67 1.46 15.99 -9.80
N GLY A 68 2.73 15.73 -9.47
CA GLY A 68 3.78 16.73 -9.33
C GLY A 68 3.85 17.43 -7.96
N GLU A 69 2.88 17.22 -7.07
CA GLU A 69 2.87 17.81 -5.74
C GLU A 69 3.49 16.88 -4.69
N GLU A 70 4.31 17.43 -3.80
CA GLU A 70 4.87 16.68 -2.67
C GLU A 70 3.79 16.20 -1.72
N MET A 71 3.92 14.93 -1.31
CA MET A 71 2.98 14.34 -0.38
C MET A 71 3.69 13.65 0.78
N ALA A 72 3.26 13.98 2.00
CA ALA A 72 3.79 13.37 3.21
C ALA A 72 3.22 11.96 3.43
N GLU A 73 4.06 11.05 3.92
CA GLU A 73 3.70 9.67 4.26
C GLU A 73 3.81 9.44 5.79
N PRO A 74 2.90 10.02 6.60
CA PRO A 74 3.02 9.99 8.07
C PRO A 74 2.98 8.57 8.65
N PHE A 75 2.31 7.63 7.97
CA PHE A 75 2.25 6.22 8.35
C PHE A 75 3.61 5.51 8.27
N LEU A 76 4.62 6.09 7.61
CA LEU A 76 5.98 5.53 7.55
C LEU A 76 6.93 6.10 8.60
N LYS A 77 6.49 6.98 9.51
CA LYS A 77 7.39 7.62 10.48
C LYS A 77 8.23 6.59 11.25
N ASN A 78 7.59 5.54 11.77
CA ASN A 78 8.28 4.45 12.47
C ASN A 78 9.14 3.57 11.55
N ASN A 79 8.80 3.56 10.26
CA ASN A 79 9.51 2.81 9.22
C ASN A 79 10.85 3.47 8.92
N LYS A 80 10.85 4.79 8.67
CA LYS A 80 12.03 5.60 8.35
C LYS A 80 12.98 5.82 9.53
N LEU A 81 12.49 5.84 10.79
CA LEU A 81 13.32 6.04 11.99
C LEU A 81 14.40 4.98 12.25
N LYS A 82 14.36 3.82 11.58
CA LYS A 82 15.40 2.77 11.68
C LYS A 82 16.41 2.79 10.52
N GLN A 83 16.54 3.92 9.82
CA GLN A 83 17.59 4.09 8.80
C GLN A 83 18.97 4.13 9.48
N TYR A 84 19.67 2.98 9.47
CA TYR A 84 21.06 2.87 9.90
C TYR A 84 22.07 3.00 8.74
N ASP A 85 21.61 3.24 7.50
CA ASP A 85 22.37 2.82 6.31
C ASP A 85 22.53 3.88 5.20
N ASN A 86 22.24 5.17 5.44
CA ASN A 86 22.32 6.28 4.45
C ASN A 86 21.63 6.02 3.08
N LYS A 87 20.78 5.00 2.98
CA LYS A 87 20.04 4.64 1.77
C LYS A 87 18.59 5.10 1.88
N PRO A 88 17.96 5.56 0.78
CA PRO A 88 16.54 5.92 0.78
C PRO A 88 15.68 4.71 1.18
N TYR A 89 14.55 4.96 1.87
CA TYR A 89 13.65 3.88 2.26
C TYR A 89 12.85 3.36 1.05
N THR A 90 12.38 4.28 0.22
CA THR A 90 11.78 4.04 -1.11
C THR A 90 12.76 4.50 -2.18
N THR A 91 13.13 3.63 -3.11
CA THR A 91 13.99 3.99 -4.25
C THR A 91 13.27 4.92 -5.21
N ASN A 92 14.02 5.70 -5.99
CA ASN A 92 13.46 6.58 -7.01
C ASN A 92 12.77 5.76 -8.11
N PHE A 93 11.63 6.25 -8.58
CA PHE A 93 10.91 5.73 -9.76
C PHE A 93 9.86 6.74 -10.23
N GLU A 94 9.46 6.62 -11.49
CA GLU A 94 8.24 7.23 -12.03
C GLU A 94 7.26 6.14 -12.46
N LEU A 95 5.96 6.43 -12.36
CA LEU A 95 4.90 5.51 -12.79
C LEU A 95 5.07 5.11 -14.28
N SER A 96 5.43 6.08 -15.11
CA SER A 96 5.69 5.92 -16.54
C SER A 96 6.74 4.86 -16.83
N ASP A 97 7.82 4.81 -16.05
CA ASP A 97 8.87 3.78 -16.19
C ASP A 97 8.39 2.38 -15.81
N LEU A 98 7.39 2.27 -14.94
CA LEU A 98 6.91 0.99 -14.39
C LEU A 98 5.80 0.37 -15.24
N ILE A 99 4.88 1.19 -15.75
CA ILE A 99 3.67 0.71 -16.45
C ILE A 99 3.52 1.27 -17.88
N ASN A 100 4.50 2.03 -18.37
CA ASN A 100 4.48 2.69 -19.69
C ASN A 100 3.28 3.65 -19.87
N GLN A 101 2.83 4.27 -18.79
CA GLN A 101 1.74 5.26 -18.76
C GLN A 101 2.07 6.39 -17.80
N GLU A 102 1.83 7.63 -18.21
CA GLU A 102 2.05 8.82 -17.36
C GLU A 102 1.11 8.86 -16.14
N LYS A 103 -0.09 8.32 -16.30
CA LYS A 103 -1.16 8.33 -15.30
C LYS A 103 -1.84 6.98 -15.22
N LEU A 104 -2.39 6.68 -14.05
CA LEU A 104 -3.24 5.50 -13.85
C LEU A 104 -4.53 5.61 -14.64
N ASP A 105 -4.97 4.50 -15.22
CA ASP A 105 -6.29 4.36 -15.83
C ASP A 105 -7.43 4.55 -14.80
N GLU A 106 -8.64 4.82 -15.29
CA GLU A 106 -9.83 5.24 -14.51
C GLU A 106 -10.30 4.23 -13.44
N ASP A 107 -9.83 2.99 -13.49
CA ASP A 107 -10.15 1.91 -12.57
C ASP A 107 -8.92 1.27 -11.93
N HIS A 108 -7.75 1.88 -12.06
CA HIS A 108 -6.49 1.36 -11.57
C HIS A 108 -5.97 2.11 -10.34
N TYR A 109 -5.38 1.36 -9.42
CA TYR A 109 -4.76 1.87 -8.21
C TYR A 109 -3.28 1.48 -8.16
N PHE A 110 -2.42 2.41 -7.76
CA PHE A 110 -1.02 2.10 -7.47
C PHE A 110 -0.87 1.87 -5.97
N VAL A 111 -0.45 0.67 -5.59
CA VAL A 111 -0.32 0.24 -4.19
C VAL A 111 1.11 -0.09 -3.80
N LEU A 112 1.51 0.28 -2.59
CA LEU A 112 2.81 -0.05 -1.99
C LEU A 112 2.63 -0.73 -0.64
N GLY A 113 3.61 -1.56 -0.26
CA GLY A 113 3.71 -2.03 1.12
C GLY A 113 4.36 -0.98 2.02
N ASP A 114 3.96 -0.93 3.28
CA ASP A 114 4.57 -0.03 4.27
C ASP A 114 6.01 -0.47 4.58
N ASN A 115 6.32 -1.76 4.45
CA ASN A 115 7.69 -2.27 4.47
C ASN A 115 8.34 -2.18 3.07
N ARG A 116 8.64 -0.95 2.64
CA ARG A 116 9.04 -0.60 1.27
C ARG A 116 10.17 -1.44 0.68
N ARG A 117 11.12 -1.87 1.50
CA ARG A 117 12.28 -2.66 1.03
C ARG A 117 12.00 -4.15 0.86
N MET A 118 10.96 -4.67 1.49
CA MET A 118 10.62 -6.10 1.51
C MET A 118 9.29 -6.42 0.84
N SER A 119 8.60 -5.40 0.32
CA SER A 119 7.27 -5.55 -0.25
C SER A 119 7.33 -5.82 -1.75
N LYS A 120 6.76 -6.95 -2.17
CA LYS A 120 6.29 -7.16 -3.55
C LYS A 120 4.99 -6.38 -3.72
N ASP A 121 5.02 -5.33 -4.52
CA ASP A 121 3.91 -4.40 -4.73
C ASP A 121 3.88 -3.85 -6.17
N SER A 122 3.22 -2.73 -6.41
CA SER A 122 2.99 -2.22 -7.78
C SER A 122 4.28 -1.88 -8.53
N ARG A 123 5.39 -1.69 -7.80
CA ARG A 123 6.73 -1.56 -8.41
C ARG A 123 7.20 -2.84 -9.12
N SER A 124 6.58 -3.98 -8.83
CA SER A 124 6.93 -5.29 -9.40
C SER A 124 5.83 -5.85 -10.30
N PHE A 125 4.56 -5.70 -9.93
CA PHE A 125 3.44 -6.29 -10.68
C PHE A 125 2.55 -5.26 -11.41
N GLY A 126 2.85 -3.97 -11.33
CA GLY A 126 2.06 -2.91 -11.96
C GLY A 126 0.83 -2.50 -11.13
N ALA A 127 -0.07 -1.74 -11.75
CA ALA A 127 -1.25 -1.22 -11.08
C ALA A 127 -2.33 -2.31 -10.85
N VAL A 128 -3.20 -2.07 -9.88
CA VAL A 128 -4.26 -3.00 -9.47
C VAL A 128 -5.61 -2.49 -9.95
N GLU A 129 -6.29 -3.26 -10.80
CA GLU A 129 -7.66 -2.98 -11.21
C GLU A 129 -8.64 -3.08 -10.03
N SER A 130 -9.60 -2.15 -10.00
CA SER A 130 -10.65 -2.07 -8.97
C SER A 130 -11.41 -3.38 -8.76
N LYS A 131 -11.61 -4.16 -9.83
CA LYS A 131 -12.32 -5.46 -9.79
C LYS A 131 -11.62 -6.53 -8.94
N TYR A 132 -10.31 -6.42 -8.75
CA TYR A 132 -9.53 -7.34 -7.91
C TYR A 132 -9.59 -6.97 -6.42
N ILE A 133 -10.09 -5.78 -6.09
CA ILE A 133 -10.13 -5.29 -4.72
C ILE A 133 -11.31 -5.92 -3.99
N ILE A 134 -11.00 -6.67 -2.93
CA ILE A 134 -11.98 -7.36 -2.09
C ILE A 134 -12.61 -6.38 -1.10
N GLY A 135 -11.80 -5.47 -0.54
CA GLY A 135 -12.28 -4.48 0.42
C GLY A 135 -11.17 -3.68 1.08
N LYS A 136 -11.58 -2.76 1.96
CA LYS A 136 -10.69 -1.89 2.73
C LYS A 136 -10.48 -2.42 4.14
N ALA A 137 -9.24 -2.64 4.53
CA ALA A 137 -8.88 -3.00 5.90
C ALA A 137 -8.95 -1.76 6.80
N ARG A 138 -9.66 -1.87 7.93
CA ARG A 138 -9.93 -0.72 8.81
C ARG A 138 -9.48 -0.90 10.25
N PHE A 139 -9.43 -2.14 10.71
CA PHE A 139 -9.25 -2.42 12.12
C PHE A 139 -8.52 -3.73 12.32
N VAL A 140 -7.45 -3.73 13.11
CA VAL A 140 -6.85 -4.94 13.66
C VAL A 140 -7.63 -5.28 14.93
N TYR A 141 -8.25 -6.46 14.99
CA TYR A 141 -9.04 -6.87 16.16
C TYR A 141 -8.37 -7.96 16.99
N TYR A 142 -7.37 -8.64 16.44
CA TYR A 142 -6.60 -9.69 17.12
C TYR A 142 -5.15 -9.70 16.60
N PRO A 143 -4.14 -10.05 17.43
CA PRO A 143 -4.24 -10.32 18.87
C PRO A 143 -4.64 -9.09 19.68
N LEU A 144 -5.20 -9.28 20.88
CA LEU A 144 -5.77 -8.19 21.69
C LEU A 144 -4.77 -7.06 21.97
N LYS A 145 -3.47 -7.38 22.06
CA LYS A 145 -2.38 -6.41 22.26
C LYS A 145 -2.14 -5.51 21.04
N HIS A 146 -2.60 -5.90 19.87
CA HIS A 146 -2.41 -5.18 18.61
C HIS A 146 -3.68 -4.45 18.16
N ILE A 147 -4.75 -4.45 18.97
CA ILE A 147 -6.00 -3.78 18.63
C ILE A 147 -5.76 -2.32 18.30
N LYS A 148 -6.12 -1.92 17.09
CA LYS A 148 -6.00 -0.55 16.59
C LYS A 148 -6.81 -0.31 15.33
N PHE A 149 -7.17 0.94 15.08
CA PHE A 149 -7.58 1.37 13.75
C PHE A 149 -6.37 1.48 12.83
N ILE A 150 -6.59 1.15 11.56
CA ILE A 150 -5.59 1.29 10.51
C ILE A 150 -5.75 2.70 9.95
N ASN A 151 -4.71 3.52 10.13
CA ASN A 151 -4.57 4.83 9.50
C ASN A 151 -3.80 4.72 8.20
#